data_AF-A0A959P4V6-F1
#
_entry.id   AF-A0A959P4V6-F1
#
_cell.length_a   1.000
_cell.length_b   1.000
_cell.length_c   1.000
_cell.angle_alpha   90.00
_cell.angle_beta   90.00
_cell.angle_gamma   90.00
#
_symmetry.space_group_name_H-M   'P 1'
#
loop_
_entity.id
_entity.type
_entity.pdbx_description
1 polymer ?
#
loop_
_entity_poly.entity_id
_entity_poly.type
_entity_poly.pdbx_seq_one_letter_code
_entity_poly.pdbx_strand_id
1 'polypeptide(L)'
;MLLIGAIGMSIFLGFFAYFYLFQIQGYVLVIALLGFVAFFAFSQGAVIWVLLAEMYPNNIRARGSSLASFSLWGFNTLTAFLFPIVASTFQGSNGIAYAFMFYAAMTIISFFFFKKFLIETKGKTLEEIEKNWNKKN
;
A
#
# COMPACT_ATOMS: atom_id res chain seq x y z
N MET A 1 0.88 6.25 11.65
CA MET A 1 0.02 5.08 11.33
C MET A 1 0.47 4.37 10.06
N LEU A 2 0.74 5.09 8.96
CA LEU A 2 1.20 4.51 7.68
C LEU A 2 2.46 3.64 7.78
N LEU A 3 3.46 4.08 8.56
CA LEU A 3 4.72 3.35 8.72
C LEU A 3 4.52 2.00 9.43
N ILE A 4 3.75 2.00 10.54
CA ILE A 4 3.41 0.77 11.28
C ILE A 4 2.61 -0.18 10.39
N GLY A 5 1.63 0.38 9.67
CA GLY A 5 0.87 -0.33 8.66
C GLY A 5 1.74 -1.04 7.65
N ALA A 6 2.65 -0.29 6.99
CA ALA A 6 3.53 -0.82 5.95
C ALA A 6 4.45 -1.93 6.46
N ILE A 7 5.00 -1.81 7.69
CA ILE A 7 5.79 -2.87 8.31
C ILE A 7 4.93 -4.12 8.53
N GLY A 8 3.76 -3.97 9.15
CA GLY A 8 2.89 -5.11 9.44
C GLY A 8 2.39 -5.81 8.17
N MET A 9 1.97 -5.04 7.15
CA MET A 9 1.60 -5.60 5.85
C MET A 9 2.76 -6.37 5.22
N SER A 10 3.98 -5.82 5.22
CA SER A 10 5.13 -6.50 4.65
C SER A 10 5.42 -7.84 5.35
N ILE A 11 5.37 -7.88 6.68
CA ILE A 11 5.57 -9.09 7.47
C ILE A 11 4.52 -10.16 7.11
N PHE A 12 3.24 -9.78 7.11
CA PHE A 12 2.15 -10.73 6.87
C PHE A 12 2.07 -11.20 5.42
N LEU A 13 2.38 -10.34 4.44
CA LEU A 13 2.53 -10.73 3.04
C LEU A 13 3.74 -11.67 2.86
N GLY A 14 4.84 -11.41 3.55
CA GLY A 14 6.02 -12.29 3.58
C GLY A 14 5.72 -13.66 4.18
N PHE A 15 4.99 -13.72 5.30
CA PHE A 15 4.53 -14.98 5.88
C PHE A 15 3.60 -15.74 4.95
N PHE A 16 2.64 -15.07 4.30
CA PHE A 16 1.78 -15.71 3.33
C PHE A 16 2.60 -16.33 2.18
N ALA A 17 3.53 -15.56 1.60
CA ALA A 17 4.39 -16.05 0.54
C ALA A 17 5.25 -17.24 0.99
N TYR A 18 5.83 -17.17 2.19
CA TYR A 18 6.61 -18.26 2.77
C TYR A 18 5.76 -19.53 2.94
N PHE A 19 4.60 -19.44 3.60
CA PHE A 19 3.71 -20.59 3.78
C PHE A 19 3.29 -21.20 2.45
N TYR A 20 3.00 -20.35 1.44
CA TYR A 20 2.62 -20.82 0.12
C TYR A 20 3.78 -21.53 -0.62
N LEU A 21 5.02 -21.01 -0.56
CA LEU A 21 6.19 -21.66 -1.18
C LEU A 21 6.48 -23.04 -0.61
N PHE A 22 6.40 -23.17 0.71
CA PHE A 22 6.69 -24.41 1.42
C PHE A 22 5.47 -25.34 1.51
N GLN A 23 4.40 -25.06 0.76
CA GLN A 23 3.18 -25.86 0.73
C GLN A 23 2.57 -26.08 2.12
N ILE A 24 2.74 -25.10 3.02
CA ILE A 24 2.16 -25.12 4.37
C ILE A 24 0.70 -24.69 4.24
N GLN A 25 -0.21 -25.61 4.55
CA GLN A 25 -1.66 -25.45 4.36
C GLN A 25 -2.40 -25.16 5.68
N GLY A 26 -3.68 -24.85 5.56
CA GLY A 26 -4.58 -24.68 6.70
C GLY A 26 -4.66 -23.24 7.21
N TYR A 27 -5.04 -23.08 8.48
CA TYR A 27 -5.39 -21.78 9.06
C TYR A 27 -4.26 -20.76 9.08
N VAL A 28 -2.99 -21.18 8.99
CA VAL A 28 -1.83 -20.27 9.00
C VAL A 28 -1.82 -19.33 7.79
N LEU A 29 -2.26 -19.78 6.62
CA LEU A 29 -2.42 -18.92 5.43
C LEU A 29 -3.51 -17.87 5.64
N VAL A 30 -4.63 -18.29 6.23
CA VAL A 30 -5.77 -17.41 6.53
C VAL A 30 -5.37 -16.36 7.56
N ILE A 31 -4.67 -16.75 8.62
CA ILE A 31 -4.16 -15.84 9.65
C ILE A 31 -3.17 -14.85 9.02
N ALA A 32 -2.30 -15.30 8.12
CA ALA A 32 -1.39 -14.41 7.42
C ALA A 32 -2.14 -13.36 6.57
N LEU A 33 -3.15 -13.78 5.80
CA LEU A 33 -3.99 -12.86 5.03
C LEU A 33 -4.78 -11.90 5.92
N LEU A 34 -5.38 -12.40 7.00
CA LEU A 34 -6.15 -11.56 7.94
C LEU A 34 -5.25 -10.54 8.63
N GLY A 35 -4.02 -10.93 8.99
CA GLY A 35 -3.01 -10.01 9.51
C GLY A 35 -2.71 -8.91 8.50
N PHE A 36 -2.44 -9.26 7.23
CA PHE A 36 -2.27 -8.26 6.17
C PHE A 36 -3.48 -7.31 6.06
N VAL A 37 -4.70 -7.85 6.00
CA VAL A 37 -5.94 -7.07 5.90
C VAL A 37 -6.12 -6.14 7.10
N ALA A 38 -5.85 -6.60 8.32
CA ALA A 38 -5.95 -5.78 9.52
C ALA A 38 -4.99 -4.59 9.47
N PHE A 39 -3.72 -4.83 9.14
CA PHE A 39 -2.73 -3.76 9.00
C PHE A 39 -3.05 -2.81 7.84
N PHE A 40 -3.56 -3.32 6.72
CA PHE A 40 -4.02 -2.49 5.61
C PHE A 40 -5.18 -1.58 6.04
N ALA A 41 -6.21 -2.14 6.69
CA ALA A 41 -7.46 -1.45 7.00
C ALA A 41 -7.26 -0.20 7.85
N PHE A 42 -6.50 -0.28 8.95
CA PHE A 42 -6.27 0.89 9.81
C PHE A 42 -5.20 1.85 9.27
N SER A 43 -4.41 1.44 8.27
CA SER A 43 -3.31 2.24 7.72
C SER A 43 -3.61 2.71 6.31
N GLN A 44 -3.07 2.07 5.27
CA GLN A 44 -3.17 2.52 3.89
C GLN A 44 -4.62 2.52 3.38
N GLY A 45 -5.46 1.59 3.82
CA GLY A 45 -6.87 1.53 3.45
C GLY A 45 -7.69 2.75 3.88
N ALA A 46 -7.40 3.32 5.06
CA ALA A 46 -8.09 4.50 5.57
C ALA A 46 -7.32 5.81 5.29
N VAL A 47 -6.01 5.82 5.55
CA VAL A 47 -5.20 7.05 5.64
C VAL A 47 -4.81 7.59 4.27
N ILE A 48 -4.68 6.76 3.22
CA ILE A 48 -4.32 7.26 1.87
C ILE A 48 -5.37 8.23 1.34
N TRP A 49 -6.65 7.94 1.53
CA TRP A 49 -7.74 8.81 1.05
C TRP A 49 -7.77 10.16 1.77
N VAL A 50 -7.47 10.16 3.07
CA VAL A 50 -7.32 11.40 3.85
C VAL A 50 -6.12 12.21 3.33
N LEU A 51 -4.97 11.55 3.16
CA LEU A 51 -3.78 12.21 2.61
C LEU A 51 -4.01 12.81 1.23
N LEU A 52 -4.69 12.11 0.33
CA LEU A 52 -4.99 12.64 -1.00
C LEU A 52 -5.85 13.90 -0.94
N ALA A 53 -6.78 13.99 0.01
CA ALA A 53 -7.59 15.19 0.21
C ALA A 53 -6.78 16.36 0.82
N GLU A 54 -5.80 16.07 1.67
CA GLU A 54 -5.01 17.07 2.41
C GLU A 54 -3.75 17.54 1.68
N MET A 55 -3.18 16.72 0.78
CA MET A 55 -1.89 16.97 0.14
C MET A 55 -1.92 18.10 -0.88
N TYR A 56 -3.09 18.36 -1.47
CA TYR A 56 -3.23 19.36 -2.53
C TYR A 56 -3.73 20.71 -1.98
N PRO A 57 -3.08 21.83 -2.37
CA PRO A 57 -3.55 23.19 -2.10
C PRO A 57 -4.99 23.41 -2.57
N ASN A 58 -5.72 24.29 -1.88
CA ASN A 58 -7.15 24.52 -2.11
C ASN A 58 -7.48 24.82 -3.59
N ASN A 59 -6.64 25.57 -4.29
CA ASN A 59 -6.86 26.00 -5.67
C ASN A 59 -6.75 24.87 -6.72
N ILE A 60 -6.00 23.81 -6.44
CA ILE A 60 -5.80 22.67 -7.37
C ILE A 60 -6.30 21.34 -6.81
N ARG A 61 -6.88 21.32 -5.62
CA ARG A 61 -7.28 20.09 -4.92
C ARG A 61 -8.13 19.15 -5.76
N ALA A 62 -9.15 19.68 -6.44
CA ALA A 62 -10.03 18.86 -7.26
C ALA A 62 -9.27 18.16 -8.42
N ARG A 63 -8.36 18.88 -9.08
CA ARG A 63 -7.56 18.34 -10.20
C ARG A 63 -6.46 17.39 -9.73
N GLY A 64 -5.80 17.71 -8.61
CA GLY A 64 -4.79 16.83 -8.00
C GLY A 64 -5.40 15.51 -7.54
N SER A 65 -6.54 15.59 -6.84
CA SER A 65 -7.23 14.41 -6.31
C SER A 65 -7.78 13.51 -7.43
N SER A 66 -8.27 14.08 -8.53
CA SER A 66 -8.74 13.29 -9.66
C SER A 66 -7.61 12.57 -10.37
N LEU A 67 -6.47 13.23 -10.60
CA LEU A 67 -5.29 12.59 -11.20
C LEU A 67 -4.75 11.48 -10.30
N ALA A 68 -4.63 11.73 -8.99
CA ALA A 68 -4.17 10.73 -8.04
C ALA A 68 -5.10 9.51 -7.98
N SER A 69 -6.41 9.74 -7.97
CA SER A 69 -7.42 8.66 -7.99
C SER A 69 -7.35 7.88 -9.29
N PHE A 70 -7.20 8.56 -10.43
CA PHE A 70 -7.03 7.91 -11.73
C PHE A 70 -5.78 7.02 -11.75
N SER A 71 -4.63 7.51 -11.26
CA SER A 71 -3.42 6.71 -11.14
C SER A 71 -3.62 5.50 -10.22
N LEU A 72 -4.25 5.69 -9.07
CA LEU A 72 -4.54 4.61 -8.11
C LEU A 72 -5.40 3.52 -8.75
N TRP A 73 -6.51 3.88 -9.39
CA TRP A 73 -7.39 2.92 -10.06
C TRP A 73 -6.73 2.27 -11.27
N GLY A 74 -5.87 2.99 -12.00
CA GLY A 74 -5.06 2.45 -13.08
C GLY A 74 -4.13 1.33 -12.60
N PHE A 75 -3.35 1.58 -11.54
CA PHE A 75 -2.49 0.55 -10.96
C PHE A 75 -3.27 -0.60 -10.30
N ASN A 76 -4.42 -0.31 -9.69
CA ASN A 76 -5.32 -1.35 -9.17
C ASN A 76 -5.82 -2.27 -10.30
N THR A 77 -6.20 -1.69 -11.43
CA THR A 77 -6.64 -2.44 -12.61
C THR A 77 -5.49 -3.29 -13.16
N LEU A 78 -4.31 -2.70 -13.32
CA LEU A 78 -3.11 -3.40 -13.79
C LEU A 78 -2.77 -4.60 -12.90
N THR A 79 -2.75 -4.41 -11.58
CA THR A 79 -2.45 -5.49 -10.63
C THR A 79 -3.51 -6.58 -10.64
N ALA A 80 -4.79 -6.23 -10.74
CA ALA A 80 -5.88 -7.19 -10.88
C ALA A 80 -5.77 -8.05 -12.14
N PHE A 81 -5.34 -7.47 -13.28
CA PHE A 81 -5.12 -8.22 -14.52
C PHE A 81 -3.84 -9.05 -14.52
N LEU A 82 -2.75 -8.52 -13.96
CA LEU A 82 -1.46 -9.21 -13.93
C LEU A 82 -1.44 -10.37 -12.92
N PHE A 83 -2.19 -10.28 -11.82
CA PHE A 83 -2.14 -11.30 -10.78
C PHE A 83 -2.49 -12.71 -11.28
N PRO A 84 -3.62 -12.95 -12.00
CA PRO A 84 -3.93 -14.27 -12.54
C PRO A 84 -2.86 -14.79 -13.50
N ILE A 85 -2.30 -13.91 -14.34
CA ILE A 85 -1.23 -14.25 -15.30
C ILE A 85 0.00 -14.73 -14.54
N VAL A 86 0.46 -13.98 -13.55
CA VAL A 86 1.61 -14.35 -12.72
C VAL A 86 1.31 -15.65 -11.97
N ALA A 87 0.12 -15.79 -11.40
CA ALA A 87 -0.30 -16.97 -10.65
C ALA A 87 -0.25 -18.27 -11.48
N SER A 88 -0.59 -18.20 -12.77
CA SER A 88 -0.63 -19.38 -13.66
C SER A 88 0.66 -19.63 -14.45
N THR A 89 1.54 -18.64 -14.56
CA THR A 89 2.74 -18.74 -15.43
C THR A 89 3.80 -19.69 -14.87
N PHE A 90 3.94 -19.79 -13.55
CA PHE A 90 5.00 -20.57 -12.92
C PHE A 90 4.55 -21.99 -12.56
N GLN A 91 5.43 -22.97 -12.81
CA GLN A 91 5.18 -24.37 -12.48
C GLN A 91 4.90 -24.56 -10.98
N GLY A 92 3.93 -25.43 -10.66
CA GLY A 92 3.56 -25.75 -9.28
C GLY A 92 2.84 -24.63 -8.51
N SER A 93 2.18 -23.68 -9.20
CA SER A 93 1.45 -22.55 -8.61
C SER A 93 2.31 -21.57 -7.77
N ASN A 94 3.64 -21.69 -7.84
CA ASN A 94 4.58 -20.79 -7.14
C ASN A 94 4.41 -19.30 -7.52
N GLY A 95 3.75 -19.02 -8.65
CA GLY A 95 3.43 -17.67 -9.10
C GLY A 95 2.62 -16.87 -8.07
N ILE A 96 1.74 -17.53 -7.30
CA ILE A 96 1.01 -16.86 -6.22
C ILE A 96 1.99 -16.37 -5.15
N ALA A 97 2.89 -17.22 -4.68
CA ALA A 97 3.90 -16.78 -3.72
C ALA A 97 4.78 -15.65 -4.25
N TYR A 98 5.17 -15.70 -5.53
CA TYR A 98 6.00 -14.67 -6.15
C TYR A 98 5.27 -13.32 -6.22
N ALA A 99 3.97 -13.32 -6.54
CA ALA A 99 3.14 -12.12 -6.51
C ALA A 99 3.08 -11.52 -5.09
N PHE A 100 2.88 -12.35 -4.06
CA PHE A 100 2.84 -11.88 -2.67
C PHE A 100 4.20 -11.40 -2.15
N MET A 101 5.33 -12.01 -2.56
CA MET A 101 6.67 -11.47 -2.29
C MET A 101 6.89 -10.13 -2.96
N PHE A 102 6.43 -9.97 -4.21
CA PHE A 102 6.49 -8.68 -4.89
C PHE A 102 5.68 -7.62 -4.15
N TYR A 103 4.46 -7.93 -3.70
CA TYR A 103 3.66 -7.01 -2.88
C TYR A 103 4.35 -6.68 -1.55
N ALA A 104 4.93 -7.68 -0.87
CA ALA A 104 5.70 -7.45 0.35
C ALA A 104 6.88 -6.48 0.10
N ALA A 105 7.62 -6.66 -0.98
CA ALA A 105 8.70 -5.76 -1.38
C ALA A 105 8.19 -4.35 -1.69
N MET A 106 7.08 -4.22 -2.43
CA MET A 106 6.48 -2.92 -2.73
C MET A 106 5.99 -2.19 -1.47
N THR A 107 5.47 -2.92 -0.47
CA THR A 107 5.11 -2.31 0.82
C THR A 107 6.33 -1.81 1.62
N ILE A 108 7.50 -2.45 1.47
CA ILE A 108 8.75 -1.94 2.04
C ILE A 108 9.21 -0.67 1.32
N ILE A 109 9.13 -0.66 -0.01
CA ILE A 109 9.48 0.55 -0.78
C ILE A 109 8.55 1.71 -0.41
N SER A 110 7.24 1.46 -0.27
CA SER A 110 6.29 2.49 0.16
C SER A 110 6.56 2.99 1.57
N PHE A 111 7.02 2.13 2.49
CA PHE A 111 7.47 2.56 3.82
C PHE A 111 8.57 3.63 3.72
N PHE A 112 9.62 3.37 2.93
CA PHE A 112 10.71 4.34 2.75
C PHE A 112 10.23 5.61 2.06
N PHE A 113 9.34 5.47 1.08
CA PHE A 113 8.72 6.61 0.41
C PHE A 113 7.95 7.49 1.41
N PHE A 114 7.07 6.90 2.22
CA PHE A 114 6.31 7.63 3.24
C PHE A 114 7.22 8.31 4.25
N LYS A 115 8.26 7.61 4.73
CA LYS A 115 9.21 8.16 5.69
C LYS A 115 9.97 9.38 5.16
N LYS A 116 10.30 9.40 3.86
CA LYS A 116 11.13 10.46 3.26
C LYS A 116 10.30 11.62 2.70
N PHE A 117 9.21 11.32 2.01
CA PHE A 117 8.51 12.31 1.18
C PHE A 117 7.27 12.88 1.86
N LEU A 118 6.55 12.10 2.67
CA LEU A 118 5.36 12.60 3.34
C LEU A 118 5.72 13.46 4.56
N ILE A 119 4.94 14.52 4.74
CA ILE A 119 4.91 15.34 5.95
C ILE A 119 3.76 14.86 6.83
N GLU A 120 3.92 14.92 8.16
CA GLU A 120 2.83 14.63 9.09
C GLU A 120 1.77 15.72 9.00
N THR A 121 0.54 15.35 8.63
CA THR A 121 -0.61 16.24 8.46
C THR A 121 -1.57 16.18 9.66
N LYS A 122 -1.42 15.18 10.54
CA LYS A 122 -2.34 14.99 11.67
C LYS A 122 -2.43 16.23 12.57
N GLY A 123 -3.66 16.69 12.79
CA GLY A 123 -3.97 17.78 13.71
C GLY A 123 -3.57 19.16 13.21
N LYS A 124 -3.27 19.31 11.91
CA LYS A 124 -2.93 20.59 11.27
C LYS A 124 -4.08 21.09 10.39
N THR A 125 -4.18 22.40 10.23
CA THR A 125 -5.08 22.97 9.23
C THR A 125 -4.51 22.82 7.82
N LEU A 126 -5.35 22.94 6.80
CA LEU A 126 -4.92 22.84 5.39
C LEU A 126 -3.90 23.94 5.03
N GLU A 127 -4.07 25.15 5.58
CA GLU A 127 -3.15 26.27 5.40
C GLU A 127 -1.77 26.00 6.02
N GLU A 128 -1.74 25.36 7.20
CA GLU A 128 -0.50 24.93 7.84
C GLU A 128 0.23 23.85 7.05
N ILE A 129 -0.52 22.91 6.47
CA ILE A 129 0.02 21.85 5.59
C ILE A 129 0.62 22.47 4.33
N GLU A 130 -0.08 23.41 3.69
CA GLU A 130 0.40 24.12 2.50
C GLU A 130 1.67 24.92 2.78
N LYS A 131 1.72 25.65 3.91
CA LYS A 131 2.92 26.38 4.33
C LYS A 131 4.12 25.46 4.59
N ASN A 132 3.88 24.26 5.14
CA ASN A 132 4.94 23.28 5.37
C ASN A 132 5.50 22.71 4.06
N TRP A 133 4.66 22.51 3.04
CA TRP A 133 5.11 22.14 1.69
C TRP A 133 6.00 23.22 1.07
N ASN A 134 5.60 24.49 1.16
CA ASN A 134 6.35 25.61 0.60
C ASN A 134 7.70 25.88 1.31
N LYS A 135 7.89 25.44 2.55
CA LYS A 135 9.16 25.54 3.29
C LYS A 135 10.15 24.41 2.99
N LYS A 136 9.69 23.30 2.42
CA LYS A 136 10.53 22.13 2.09
C LYS A 136 11.22 22.28 0.73
N ASN A 137 10.79 23.26 -0.08
CA ASN A 137 11.39 23.69 -1.33
C ASN A 137 12.20 24.98 -1.12
#